data_AF-A0A7J4K094-F1
#
_entry.id   AF-A0A7J4K094-F1
#
_cell.length_a   1.000
_cell.length_b   1.000
_cell.length_c   1.000
_cell.angle_alpha   90.00
_cell.angle_beta   90.00
_cell.angle_gamma   90.00
#
_symmetry.space_group_name_H-M   'P 1'
#
loop_
_entity.id
_entity.type
_entity.pdbx_description
1 polymer ?
#
loop_
_entity_poly.entity_id
_entity_poly.type
_entity_poly.pdbx_seq_one_letter_code
_entity_poly.pdbx_strand_id
1 'polypeptide(L)'
;MRILSGKKIYEEKYARLERMVHAICEEHPNDMPTGRKIARWFYGKYEIAINHNVITGNIEIIPLQKAWLLASSDAVFIGTELRVGHEEESQEITDVIKQRFGKIVTAIFLQHLGEYPSLNNMKKWLKERFPKMNHAIQPYVDYLAIQLRWIENCDIEILLRSIRAYTFAPMLRDDERVKLAEKKLGSISESDLARYRGYMGRKRQRGMRLPADGIGGTKQTARLRSVI
;
A
#
# COMPACT_ATOMS: atom_id res chain seq x y z
N MET A 1 -12.97 -41.36 39.21
CA MET A 1 -12.02 -40.73 38.26
C MET A 1 -12.47 -41.06 36.85
N ARG A 2 -12.90 -40.09 36.04
CA ARG A 2 -13.16 -40.33 34.61
C ARG A 2 -11.87 -40.13 33.84
N ILE A 3 -11.30 -41.20 33.29
CA ILE A 3 -10.14 -41.14 32.41
C ILE A 3 -10.65 -40.60 31.07
N LEU A 4 -10.32 -39.34 30.77
CA LEU A 4 -10.60 -38.75 29.47
C LEU A 4 -9.73 -39.47 28.43
N SER A 5 -10.31 -39.85 27.29
CA SER A 5 -9.53 -40.39 26.18
C SER A 5 -8.50 -39.36 25.70
N GLY A 6 -7.35 -39.80 25.19
CA GLY A 6 -6.28 -38.91 24.74
C GLY A 6 -6.76 -37.82 23.76
N LYS A 7 -7.75 -38.13 22.93
CA LYS A 7 -8.41 -37.18 22.00
C LYS A 7 -9.15 -36.05 22.74
N LYS A 8 -9.88 -36.38 23.81
CA LYS A 8 -10.65 -35.39 24.58
C LYS A 8 -9.75 -34.47 25.41
N ILE A 9 -8.64 -35.01 25.95
CA ILE A 9 -7.61 -34.20 26.63
C ILE A 9 -6.94 -33.23 25.66
N TYR A 10 -6.68 -33.69 24.43
CA TYR A 10 -6.13 -32.87 23.36
C TYR A 10 -7.07 -31.70 23.06
N GLU A 11 -8.34 -31.97 22.73
CA GLU A 11 -9.37 -30.95 22.44
C GLU A 11 -9.55 -29.92 23.57
N GLU A 12 -9.60 -30.34 24.83
CA GLU A 12 -9.73 -29.42 25.98
C GLU A 12 -8.51 -28.50 26.15
N LYS A 13 -7.30 -29.00 25.86
CA LYS A 13 -6.08 -28.18 25.89
C LYS A 13 -6.08 -27.13 24.77
N TYR A 14 -6.57 -27.46 23.58
CA TYR A 14 -6.68 -26.50 22.47
C TYR A 14 -7.70 -25.42 22.76
N ALA A 15 -8.90 -25.79 23.20
CA ALA A 15 -9.93 -24.81 23.56
C ALA A 15 -9.48 -23.88 24.70
N ARG A 16 -8.57 -24.34 25.58
CA ARG A 16 -7.96 -23.48 26.60
C ARG A 16 -6.91 -22.54 25.99
N LEU A 17 -6.03 -23.05 25.14
CA LEU A 17 -5.00 -22.25 24.47
C LEU A 17 -5.63 -21.16 23.59
N GLU A 18 -6.64 -21.51 22.81
CA GLU A 18 -7.39 -20.58 21.95
C GLU A 18 -7.99 -19.44 22.77
N ARG A 19 -8.72 -19.74 23.85
CA ARG A 19 -9.27 -18.71 24.76
C ARG A 19 -8.19 -17.79 25.33
N MET A 20 -7.04 -18.35 25.71
CA MET A 20 -5.92 -17.54 26.22
C MET A 20 -5.35 -16.62 25.15
N VAL A 21 -5.25 -17.08 23.90
CA VAL A 21 -4.79 -16.27 22.78
C VAL A 21 -5.79 -15.18 22.42
N HIS A 22 -7.10 -15.48 22.40
CA HIS A 22 -8.14 -14.46 22.21
C HIS A 22 -8.05 -13.36 23.27
N ALA A 23 -7.96 -13.73 24.56
CA ALA A 23 -7.85 -12.76 25.64
C ALA A 23 -6.58 -11.89 25.54
N ILE A 24 -5.45 -12.46 25.11
CA ILE A 24 -4.23 -11.68 24.86
C ILE A 24 -4.43 -10.71 23.69
N CYS A 25 -5.04 -11.15 22.58
CA CYS A 25 -5.28 -10.29 21.43
C CYS A 25 -6.16 -9.08 21.78
N GLU A 26 -7.16 -9.27 22.65
CA GLU A 26 -8.02 -8.18 23.15
C GLU A 26 -7.23 -7.15 23.97
N GLU A 27 -6.19 -7.55 24.69
CA GLU A 27 -5.30 -6.66 25.44
C GLU A 27 -4.31 -5.89 24.55
N HIS A 28 -4.14 -6.30 23.29
CA HIS A 28 -3.23 -5.69 22.33
C HIS A 28 -3.96 -5.14 21.07
N PRO A 29 -4.92 -4.21 21.23
CA PRO A 29 -5.75 -3.74 20.11
C PRO A 29 -4.98 -2.91 19.07
N ASN A 30 -3.77 -2.42 19.41
CA ASN A 30 -2.97 -1.57 18.53
C ASN A 30 -2.05 -2.36 17.58
N ASP A 31 -2.09 -3.69 17.65
CA ASP A 31 -1.20 -4.55 16.87
C ASP A 31 -1.98 -5.66 16.18
N MET A 32 -1.75 -5.83 14.87
CA MET A 32 -2.31 -6.98 14.17
C MET A 32 -1.79 -8.29 14.77
N PRO A 33 -2.67 -9.25 15.12
CA PRO A 33 -2.26 -10.52 15.70
C PRO A 33 -1.54 -11.37 14.64
N THR A 34 -0.30 -11.76 14.93
CA THR A 34 0.47 -12.72 14.13
C THR A 34 1.04 -13.79 15.06
N GLY A 35 1.38 -14.97 14.54
CA GLY A 35 1.92 -16.05 15.39
C GLY A 35 3.13 -15.60 16.22
N ARG A 36 4.02 -14.79 15.63
CA ARG A 36 5.19 -14.24 16.34
C ARG A 36 4.83 -13.21 17.40
N LYS A 37 3.87 -12.32 17.12
CA LYS A 37 3.41 -11.32 18.10
C LYS A 37 2.67 -11.99 19.26
N ILE A 38 1.77 -12.92 18.97
CA ILE A 38 1.06 -13.69 20.00
C ILE A 38 2.04 -14.46 20.87
N ALA A 39 3.05 -15.13 20.30
CA ALA A 39 4.09 -15.81 21.09
C ALA A 39 4.81 -14.86 22.06
N ARG A 40 5.16 -13.66 21.58
CA ARG A 40 5.80 -12.62 22.40
C ARG A 40 4.89 -12.14 23.53
N TRP A 41 3.62 -11.87 23.24
CA TRP A 41 2.65 -11.45 24.25
C TRP A 41 2.37 -12.55 25.27
N PHE A 42 2.32 -13.81 24.83
CA PHE A 42 2.15 -14.96 25.71
C PHE A 42 3.29 -15.08 26.71
N TYR A 43 4.53 -14.89 26.25
CA TYR A 43 5.69 -14.82 27.15
C TYR A 43 5.61 -13.62 28.10
N GLY A 44 5.24 -12.44 27.60
CA GLY A 44 5.12 -11.24 28.43
C GLY A 44 4.06 -11.35 29.53
N LYS A 45 2.96 -12.08 29.29
CA LYS A 45 1.85 -12.22 30.24
C LYS A 45 1.98 -13.38 31.20
N TYR A 46 2.43 -14.53 30.70
CA TYR A 46 2.44 -15.79 31.44
C TYR A 46 3.85 -16.31 31.76
N GLU A 47 4.89 -15.63 31.30
CA GLU A 47 6.30 -16.06 31.41
C GLU A 47 6.58 -17.43 30.76
N ILE A 48 5.71 -17.85 29.83
CA ILE A 48 5.82 -19.12 29.11
C ILE A 48 6.30 -18.84 27.69
N ALA A 49 7.49 -19.37 27.36
CA ALA A 49 8.02 -19.32 26.01
C ALA A 49 7.29 -20.35 25.12
N ILE A 50 6.41 -19.87 24.25
CA ILE A 50 5.75 -20.68 23.22
C ILE A 50 6.38 -20.42 21.86
N ASN A 51 6.67 -21.47 21.10
CA ASN A 51 7.09 -21.32 19.72
C ASN A 51 5.90 -20.85 18.87
N HIS A 52 6.08 -19.82 18.05
CA HIS A 52 5.04 -19.33 17.14
C HIS A 52 4.40 -20.40 16.25
N ASN A 53 5.14 -21.47 15.89
CA ASN A 53 4.62 -22.61 15.13
C ASN A 53 3.54 -23.39 15.89
N VAL A 54 3.61 -23.40 17.23
CA VAL A 54 2.56 -24.01 18.07
C VAL A 54 1.30 -23.16 17.99
N ILE A 55 1.42 -21.85 17.88
CA ILE A 55 0.26 -20.96 17.73
C ILE A 55 -0.33 -21.13 16.33
N THR A 56 0.45 -20.94 15.28
CA THR A 56 -0.04 -21.01 13.89
C THR A 56 -0.53 -22.41 13.50
N GLY A 57 0.06 -23.47 14.05
CA GLY A 57 -0.32 -24.84 13.77
C GLY A 57 -1.55 -25.34 14.54
N ASN A 58 -2.00 -24.61 15.57
CA ASN A 58 -3.08 -25.07 16.44
C ASN A 58 -4.19 -24.05 16.69
N ILE A 59 -4.01 -22.80 16.24
CA ILE A 59 -4.97 -21.72 16.40
C ILE A 59 -5.17 -21.06 15.05
N GLU A 60 -6.43 -20.90 14.67
CA GLU A 60 -6.77 -20.17 13.45
C GLU A 60 -6.53 -18.66 13.66
N ILE A 61 -5.43 -18.16 13.12
CA ILE A 61 -5.06 -16.74 13.26
C ILE A 61 -5.83 -15.85 12.27
N ILE A 62 -6.28 -16.39 11.14
CA ILE A 62 -6.96 -15.62 10.09
C ILE A 62 -8.23 -14.91 10.62
N PRO A 63 -9.14 -15.58 11.35
CA PRO A 63 -10.30 -14.90 11.95
C PRO A 63 -9.92 -13.75 12.88
N LEU A 64 -8.87 -13.93 13.70
CA LEU A 64 -8.36 -12.90 14.61
C LEU A 64 -7.82 -11.68 13.84
N GLN A 65 -7.06 -11.93 12.76
CA GLN A 65 -6.55 -10.89 11.89
C GLN A 65 -7.67 -10.12 11.20
N LYS A 66 -8.69 -10.81 10.68
CA LYS A 66 -9.86 -10.15 10.08
C LYS A 66 -10.61 -9.30 11.09
N ALA A 67 -10.88 -9.83 12.28
CA ALA A 67 -11.55 -9.09 13.34
C ALA A 67 -10.79 -7.80 13.68
N TRP A 68 -9.47 -7.89 13.82
CA TRP A 68 -8.61 -6.72 14.02
C TRP A 68 -8.63 -5.76 12.83
N LEU A 69 -8.57 -6.26 11.59
CA LEU A 69 -8.63 -5.46 10.36
C LEU A 69 -9.97 -4.75 10.18
N LEU A 70 -11.05 -5.21 10.80
CA LEU A 70 -12.35 -4.56 10.77
C LEU A 70 -12.52 -3.57 11.94
N ALA A 71 -11.96 -3.89 13.11
CA ALA A 71 -12.17 -3.12 14.33
C ALA A 71 -11.13 -2.02 14.59
N SER A 72 -9.88 -2.18 14.13
CA SER A 72 -8.81 -1.21 14.37
C SER A 72 -9.13 0.15 13.75
N SER A 73 -8.66 1.25 14.33
CA SER A 73 -8.78 2.58 13.72
C SER A 73 -7.87 2.72 12.50
N ASP A 74 -8.17 3.65 11.58
CA ASP A 74 -7.34 3.89 10.39
C ASP A 74 -5.89 4.28 10.75
N ALA A 75 -5.72 5.04 11.84
CA ALA A 75 -4.41 5.43 12.33
C ALA A 75 -3.59 4.24 12.84
N VAL A 76 -4.22 3.32 13.56
CA VAL A 76 -3.61 2.07 14.03
C VAL A 76 -3.28 1.17 12.85
N PHE A 77 -4.24 0.99 11.93
CA PHE A 77 -4.08 0.17 10.74
C PHE A 77 -2.90 0.63 9.87
N ILE A 78 -2.79 1.93 9.57
CA ILE A 78 -1.72 2.49 8.73
C ILE A 78 -0.37 2.53 9.47
N GLY A 79 -0.37 2.72 10.79
CA GLY A 79 0.85 2.75 11.60
C GLY A 79 1.45 1.38 11.88
N THR A 80 0.64 0.32 11.82
CA THR A 80 1.07 -1.07 12.09
C THR A 80 1.83 -1.63 10.90
N GLU A 81 3.01 -2.24 11.09
CA GLU A 81 3.72 -2.95 10.01
C GLU A 81 2.93 -4.18 9.48
N LEU A 82 2.19 -4.01 8.39
CA LEU A 82 1.57 -5.03 7.53
C LEU A 82 2.61 -5.56 6.52
N ARG A 83 2.78 -6.88 6.44
CA ARG A 83 3.76 -7.54 5.56
C ARG A 83 3.07 -8.22 4.38
N VAL A 84 2.35 -7.43 3.60
CA VAL A 84 1.58 -7.98 2.48
C VAL A 84 2.48 -8.43 1.34
N GLY A 85 2.19 -9.62 0.83
CA GLY A 85 2.95 -10.23 -0.25
C GLY A 85 4.18 -11.02 0.19
N HIS A 86 4.40 -11.18 1.51
CA HIS A 86 5.26 -12.26 1.99
C HIS A 86 4.47 -13.58 1.98
N GLU A 87 5.14 -14.66 1.56
CA GLU A 87 4.57 -16.00 1.33
C GLU A 87 3.83 -16.62 2.55
N GLU A 88 3.91 -15.99 3.73
CA GLU A 88 3.26 -16.44 4.96
C GLU A 88 1.84 -15.85 5.18
N GLU A 89 1.42 -14.80 4.46
CA GLU A 89 0.10 -14.19 4.63
C GLU A 89 -0.94 -14.79 3.68
N SER A 90 -2.12 -15.14 4.22
CA SER A 90 -3.25 -15.62 3.40
C SER A 90 -3.67 -14.55 2.38
N GLN A 91 -3.94 -14.97 1.14
CA GLN A 91 -4.45 -14.10 0.07
C GLN A 91 -5.69 -13.32 0.52
N GLU A 92 -6.54 -13.95 1.34
CA GLU A 92 -7.75 -13.33 1.86
C GLU A 92 -7.45 -12.12 2.77
N ILE A 93 -6.43 -12.21 3.63
CA ILE A 93 -5.99 -11.10 4.48
C ILE A 93 -5.38 -9.99 3.63
N THR A 94 -4.58 -10.38 2.63
CA THR A 94 -4.00 -9.45 1.65
C THR A 94 -5.08 -8.62 0.94
N ASP A 95 -6.16 -9.26 0.51
CA ASP A 95 -7.25 -8.59 -0.21
C ASP A 95 -8.00 -7.60 0.70
N VAL A 96 -8.27 -7.98 1.96
CA VAL A 96 -8.88 -7.09 2.96
C VAL A 96 -7.99 -5.87 3.23
N ILE A 97 -6.68 -6.08 3.38
CA ILE A 97 -5.71 -4.99 3.56
C ILE A 97 -5.74 -4.05 2.36
N LYS A 98 -5.63 -4.58 1.14
CA LYS A 98 -5.67 -3.77 -0.10
C LYS A 98 -6.95 -2.98 -0.22
N GLN A 99 -8.10 -3.60 0.06
CA GLN A 99 -9.40 -2.93 -0.02
C GLN A 99 -9.50 -1.80 1.01
N ARG A 100 -9.13 -2.06 2.27
CA ARG A 100 -9.21 -1.06 3.35
C ARG A 100 -8.22 0.09 3.11
N PHE A 101 -6.99 -0.23 2.78
CA PHE A 101 -5.95 0.76 2.49
C PHE A 101 -6.34 1.62 1.28
N GLY A 102 -6.79 1.00 0.19
CA GLY A 102 -7.27 1.70 -1.01
C GLY A 102 -8.41 2.67 -0.72
N LYS A 103 -9.36 2.31 0.15
CA LYS A 103 -10.44 3.22 0.59
C LYS A 103 -9.90 4.44 1.33
N ILE A 104 -9.05 4.24 2.34
CA ILE A 104 -8.48 5.34 3.15
C ILE A 104 -7.69 6.31 2.26
N VAL A 105 -6.81 5.74 1.44
CA VAL A 105 -5.93 6.49 0.55
C VAL A 105 -6.74 7.28 -0.49
N THR A 106 -7.74 6.66 -1.12
CA THR A 106 -8.61 7.34 -2.09
C THR A 106 -9.36 8.50 -1.43
N ALA A 107 -9.89 8.30 -0.22
CA ALA A 107 -10.61 9.35 0.51
C ALA A 107 -9.70 10.56 0.81
N ILE A 108 -8.45 10.33 1.22
CA ILE A 108 -7.49 11.41 1.46
C ILE A 108 -7.19 12.15 0.17
N PHE A 109 -6.92 11.44 -0.93
CA PHE A 109 -6.50 12.09 -2.16
C PHE A 109 -7.62 12.88 -2.84
N LEU A 110 -8.87 12.45 -2.68
CA LEU A 110 -10.03 13.22 -3.13
C LEU A 110 -10.26 14.50 -2.30
N GLN A 111 -9.65 14.65 -1.13
CA GLN A 111 -9.65 15.92 -0.38
C GLN A 111 -8.58 16.91 -0.90
N HIS A 112 -7.60 16.42 -1.67
CA HIS A 112 -6.49 17.21 -2.22
C HIS A 112 -6.62 17.45 -3.73
N LEU A 113 -7.78 17.92 -4.18
CA LEU A 113 -7.99 18.28 -5.60
C LEU A 113 -7.14 19.47 -6.07
N GLY A 114 -6.52 20.20 -5.13
CA GLY A 114 -5.63 21.34 -5.35
C GLY A 114 -4.30 21.03 -6.04
N GLU A 115 -3.85 19.78 -5.96
CA GLU A 115 -2.51 19.36 -6.37
C GLU A 115 -2.57 17.97 -7.01
N TYR A 116 -1.70 17.70 -7.99
CA TYR A 116 -1.66 16.38 -8.61
C TYR A 116 -1.22 15.29 -7.63
N PRO A 117 -1.93 14.15 -7.52
CA PRO A 117 -1.49 12.94 -6.81
C PRO A 117 -0.27 12.27 -7.46
N SER A 118 0.89 12.93 -7.40
CA SER A 118 2.19 12.30 -7.62
C SER A 118 2.58 11.42 -6.42
N LEU A 119 3.45 10.42 -6.61
CA LEU A 119 3.89 9.56 -5.51
C LEU A 119 4.46 10.36 -4.32
N ASN A 120 5.15 11.46 -4.58
CA ASN A 120 5.71 12.33 -3.54
C ASN A 120 4.61 13.08 -2.78
N ASN A 121 3.64 13.65 -3.50
CA ASN A 121 2.52 14.36 -2.87
C ASN A 121 1.64 13.40 -2.07
N MET A 122 1.34 12.23 -2.64
CA MET A 122 0.61 11.16 -1.96
C MET A 122 1.30 10.69 -0.68
N LYS A 123 2.64 10.51 -0.71
CA LYS A 123 3.45 10.24 0.48
C LYS A 123 3.37 11.37 1.51
N LYS A 124 3.43 12.62 1.06
CA LYS A 124 3.34 13.80 1.92
C LYS A 124 1.98 13.85 2.64
N TRP A 125 0.87 13.79 1.91
CA TRP A 125 -0.48 13.85 2.49
C TRP A 125 -0.77 12.69 3.45
N LEU A 126 -0.30 11.49 3.12
CA LEU A 126 -0.42 10.34 4.02
C LEU A 126 0.40 10.53 5.30
N LYS A 127 1.61 11.10 5.24
CA LYS A 127 2.41 11.41 6.43
C LYS A 127 1.82 12.55 7.26
N GLU A 128 1.22 13.55 6.61
CA GLU A 128 0.50 14.63 7.31
C GLU A 128 -0.68 14.07 8.12
N ARG A 129 -1.43 13.14 7.54
CA ARG A 129 -2.58 12.51 8.21
C ARG A 129 -2.16 11.41 9.20
N PHE A 130 -1.11 10.66 8.87
CA PHE A 130 -0.60 9.53 9.65
C PHE A 130 0.93 9.61 9.82
N PRO A 131 1.43 10.42 10.77
CA PRO A 131 2.86 10.65 10.94
C PRO A 131 3.66 9.39 11.26
N LYS A 132 3.01 8.37 11.85
CA LYS A 132 3.59 7.09 12.24
C LYS A 132 3.52 6.02 11.15
N MET A 133 3.17 6.38 9.91
CA MET A 133 3.11 5.43 8.79
C MET A 133 4.49 4.81 8.52
N ASN A 134 4.56 3.48 8.60
CA ASN A 134 5.81 2.72 8.42
C ASN A 134 5.88 1.98 7.07
N HIS A 135 4.94 2.22 6.14
CA HIS A 135 4.78 1.43 4.92
C HIS A 135 5.29 2.05 3.63
N ALA A 136 5.79 1.18 2.75
CA ALA A 136 5.78 1.45 1.32
C ALA A 136 4.33 1.38 0.82
N ILE A 137 3.76 2.51 0.40
CA ILE A 137 2.37 2.65 -0.10
C ILE A 137 2.17 1.89 -1.43
N GLN A 138 3.25 1.65 -2.17
CA GLN A 138 3.23 1.16 -3.56
C GLN A 138 2.56 -0.20 -3.84
N PRO A 139 2.66 -1.23 -2.99
CA PRO A 139 2.01 -2.52 -3.26
C PRO A 139 0.50 -2.52 -2.96
N TYR A 140 -0.03 -1.45 -2.37
CA TYR A 140 -1.38 -1.42 -1.78
C TYR A 140 -2.39 -0.58 -2.55
N VAL A 141 -1.91 0.21 -3.52
CA VAL A 141 -2.69 1.30 -4.10
C VAL A 141 -2.56 1.29 -5.59
N ASP A 142 -3.70 1.22 -6.27
CA ASP A 142 -3.79 1.52 -7.69
C ASP A 142 -3.71 3.04 -7.90
N TYR A 143 -2.49 3.52 -8.11
CA TYR A 143 -2.23 4.93 -8.37
C TYR A 143 -2.88 5.44 -9.66
N LEU A 144 -3.05 4.57 -10.66
CA LEU A 144 -3.68 4.95 -11.92
C LEU A 144 -5.14 5.32 -11.68
N ALA A 145 -5.89 4.45 -11.00
CA ALA A 145 -7.30 4.71 -10.69
C ALA A 145 -7.51 6.01 -9.91
N ILE A 146 -6.65 6.30 -8.94
CA ILE A 146 -6.66 7.56 -8.17
C ILE A 146 -6.40 8.76 -9.08
N GLN A 147 -5.39 8.67 -9.94
CA GLN A 147 -5.00 9.77 -10.82
C GLN A 147 -6.09 10.05 -11.86
N LEU A 148 -6.74 9.02 -12.41
CA LEU A 148 -7.88 9.17 -13.31
C LEU A 148 -9.05 9.88 -12.61
N ARG A 149 -9.43 9.44 -11.40
CA ARG A 149 -10.48 10.10 -10.61
C ARG A 149 -10.13 11.55 -10.27
N TRP A 150 -8.87 11.84 -9.97
CA TRP A 150 -8.44 13.22 -9.76
C TRP A 150 -8.61 14.04 -11.04
N ILE A 151 -8.24 13.52 -12.21
CA ILE A 151 -8.43 14.21 -13.50
C ILE A 151 -9.91 14.52 -13.70
N GLU A 152 -10.81 13.59 -13.38
CA GLU A 152 -12.27 13.80 -13.50
C GLU A 152 -12.79 14.91 -12.59
N ASN A 153 -12.26 15.03 -11.37
CA ASN A 153 -12.84 15.89 -10.33
C ASN A 153 -12.11 17.23 -10.12
N CYS A 154 -10.86 17.37 -10.54
CA CYS A 154 -10.08 18.60 -10.34
C CYS A 154 -10.60 19.79 -11.16
N ASP A 155 -10.26 21.00 -10.76
CA ASP A 155 -10.50 22.19 -11.58
C ASP A 155 -9.64 22.14 -12.85
N ILE A 156 -10.17 22.64 -13.97
CA ILE A 156 -9.47 22.78 -15.24
C ILE A 156 -8.17 23.59 -15.09
N GLU A 157 -8.16 24.67 -14.33
CA GLU A 157 -6.95 25.47 -14.11
C GLU A 157 -5.86 24.65 -13.41
N ILE A 158 -6.26 23.85 -12.43
CA ILE A 158 -5.36 23.00 -11.65
C ILE A 158 -4.83 21.87 -12.53
N LEU A 159 -5.70 21.27 -13.36
CA LEU A 159 -5.30 20.32 -14.38
C LEU A 159 -4.23 20.93 -15.29
N LEU A 160 -4.49 22.10 -15.88
CA LEU A 160 -3.57 22.80 -16.78
C LEU A 160 -2.21 23.10 -16.14
N ARG A 161 -2.19 23.58 -14.89
CA ARG A 161 -0.94 23.82 -14.13
C ARG A 161 -0.19 22.52 -13.87
N SER A 162 -0.92 21.44 -13.64
CA SER A 162 -0.38 20.14 -13.28
C SER A 162 0.06 19.32 -14.48
N ILE A 163 -0.38 19.60 -15.73
CA ILE A 163 -0.05 18.82 -16.94
C ILE A 163 1.46 18.53 -17.08
N ARG A 164 2.34 19.43 -16.62
CA ARG A 164 3.80 19.20 -16.60
C ARG A 164 4.21 17.95 -15.80
N ALA A 165 3.51 17.62 -14.72
CA ALA A 165 3.79 16.44 -13.90
C ALA A 165 3.38 15.13 -14.59
N TYR A 166 2.48 15.18 -15.58
CA TYR A 166 1.98 14.01 -16.34
C TYR A 166 2.74 13.80 -17.65
N THR A 167 3.05 14.87 -18.38
CA THR A 167 3.62 14.79 -19.74
C THR A 167 5.13 14.54 -19.78
N PHE A 168 5.87 14.84 -18.70
CA PHE A 168 7.34 14.75 -18.68
C PHE A 168 7.90 13.51 -17.98
N ALA A 169 7.07 12.54 -17.58
CA ALA A 169 7.53 11.24 -17.10
C ALA A 169 7.27 10.19 -18.20
N PRO A 170 8.30 9.78 -18.97
CA PRO A 170 8.15 8.81 -20.06
C PRO A 170 7.55 7.46 -19.63
N MET A 171 7.67 7.11 -18.35
CA MET A 171 7.09 5.89 -17.76
C MET A 171 5.64 6.06 -17.23
N LEU A 172 5.04 7.26 -17.36
CA LEU A 172 3.67 7.57 -16.93
C LEU A 172 2.75 7.95 -18.10
N ARG A 173 3.19 7.70 -19.35
CA ARG A 173 2.32 7.75 -20.56
C ARG A 173 1.38 6.56 -20.54
N ASP A 174 0.39 6.67 -19.68
CA ASP A 174 -0.78 5.82 -19.73
C ASP A 174 -1.79 6.48 -20.67
N ASP A 175 -2.11 5.81 -21.78
CA ASP A 175 -3.01 6.34 -22.81
C ASP A 175 -4.37 6.72 -22.23
N GLU A 176 -4.80 6.05 -21.15
CA GLU A 176 -6.07 6.35 -20.47
C GLU A 176 -6.06 7.73 -19.81
N ARG A 177 -4.95 8.11 -19.15
CA ARG A 177 -4.82 9.42 -18.52
C ARG A 177 -4.83 10.54 -19.55
N VAL A 178 -4.15 10.33 -20.67
CA VAL A 178 -4.08 11.30 -21.77
C VAL A 178 -5.46 11.49 -22.39
N LYS A 179 -6.15 10.41 -22.75
CA LYS A 179 -7.51 10.45 -23.32
C LYS A 179 -8.50 11.15 -22.40
N LEU A 180 -8.46 10.86 -21.11
CA LEU A 180 -9.38 11.46 -20.14
C LEU A 180 -9.10 12.95 -19.91
N ALA A 181 -7.81 13.32 -19.82
CA ALA A 181 -7.42 14.72 -19.74
C ALA A 181 -7.80 15.47 -21.01
N GLU A 182 -7.55 14.92 -22.20
CA GLU A 182 -7.95 15.52 -23.49
C GLU A 182 -9.47 15.68 -23.61
N LYS A 183 -10.25 14.67 -23.20
CA LYS A 183 -11.71 14.77 -23.16
C LYS A 183 -12.17 15.93 -22.26
N LYS A 184 -11.58 16.06 -21.07
CA LYS A 184 -11.89 17.14 -20.15
C LYS A 184 -11.42 18.50 -20.69
N LEU A 185 -10.24 18.55 -21.31
CA LEU A 185 -9.71 19.76 -21.94
C LEU A 185 -10.49 20.17 -23.21
N GLY A 186 -11.07 19.21 -23.93
CA GLY A 186 -11.92 19.45 -25.10
C GLY A 186 -13.27 20.10 -24.77
N SER A 187 -13.62 20.18 -23.47
CA SER A 187 -14.79 20.94 -22.99
C SER A 187 -14.47 22.41 -22.69
N ILE A 188 -13.23 22.85 -22.92
CA ILE A 188 -12.74 24.20 -22.62
C ILE A 188 -12.81 25.06 -23.89
N SER A 189 -13.00 26.38 -23.72
CA SER A 189 -12.92 27.34 -24.82
C SER A 189 -11.56 27.31 -25.53
N GLU A 190 -11.56 27.68 -26.82
CA GLU A 190 -10.35 27.77 -27.63
C GLU A 190 -9.26 28.68 -27.03
N SER A 191 -9.64 29.69 -26.23
CA SER A 191 -8.69 30.63 -25.63
C SER A 191 -7.75 29.95 -24.62
N ASP A 192 -8.25 29.02 -23.81
CA ASP A 192 -7.44 28.33 -22.81
C ASP A 192 -6.68 27.15 -23.42
N LEU A 193 -7.25 26.51 -24.45
CA LEU A 193 -6.51 25.59 -25.33
C LEU A 193 -5.36 26.29 -26.05
N ALA A 194 -5.52 27.54 -26.47
CA ALA A 194 -4.45 28.34 -27.08
C ALA A 194 -3.34 28.69 -26.07
N ARG A 195 -3.66 28.99 -24.81
CA ARG A 195 -2.67 29.16 -23.74
C ARG A 195 -1.87 27.88 -23.50
N TYR A 196 -2.55 26.74 -23.49
CA TYR A 196 -1.94 25.41 -23.37
C TYR A 196 -1.03 25.07 -24.57
N ARG A 197 -1.54 25.21 -25.80
CA ARG A 197 -0.77 24.99 -27.05
C ARG A 197 0.43 25.94 -27.15
N GLY A 198 0.26 27.21 -26.79
CA GLY A 198 1.33 28.21 -26.77
C GLY A 198 2.38 27.96 -25.67
N TYR A 199 2.00 27.32 -24.57
CA TYR A 199 2.95 26.84 -23.55
C TYR A 199 3.74 25.61 -24.05
N MET A 200 3.08 24.65 -24.69
CA MET A 200 3.72 23.48 -25.30
C MET A 200 4.64 23.82 -26.49
N GLY A 201 4.21 24.75 -27.35
CA GLY A 201 4.97 25.22 -28.52
C GLY A 201 6.27 25.94 -28.18
N ARG A 202 6.27 26.77 -27.12
CA ARG A 202 7.46 27.49 -26.65
C ARG A 202 8.58 26.60 -26.10
N LYS A 203 8.27 25.36 -25.69
CA LYS A 203 9.28 24.39 -25.25
C LYS A 203 9.88 23.56 -26.38
N ARG A 204 9.13 23.28 -27.46
CA ARG A 204 9.69 22.68 -28.68
C ARG A 204 10.77 23.56 -29.30
N GLN A 205 10.61 24.88 -29.24
CA GLN A 205 11.58 25.85 -29.76
C GLN A 205 12.82 26.06 -28.88
N ARG A 206 12.76 25.76 -27.57
CA ARG A 206 13.88 26.00 -26.63
C ARG A 206 14.89 24.85 -26.54
N GLY A 207 14.85 23.87 -27.44
CA GLY A 207 15.95 22.92 -27.60
C GLY A 207 16.41 22.23 -26.31
N MET A 208 15.49 21.90 -25.38
CA MET A 208 15.82 20.92 -24.35
C MET A 208 16.08 19.60 -25.07
N ARG A 209 17.36 19.32 -25.34
CA ARG A 209 17.83 17.98 -25.69
C ARG A 209 17.37 17.06 -24.56
N LEU A 210 16.35 16.25 -24.84
CA LEU A 210 16.25 14.95 -24.20
C LEU A 210 17.60 14.26 -24.47
N PRO A 211 18.24 13.63 -23.47
CA PRO A 211 19.49 12.92 -23.72
C PRO A 211 19.22 11.88 -24.80
N ALA A 212 19.80 12.10 -25.98
CA ALA A 212 19.86 11.12 -27.03
C ALA A 212 20.87 10.06 -26.57
N ASP A 213 20.37 8.84 -26.40
CA ASP A 213 21.09 7.57 -26.33
C ASP A 213 22.47 7.57 -25.67
N GLY A 214 22.47 7.13 -24.42
CA GLY A 214 23.66 6.63 -23.73
C GLY A 214 23.64 5.11 -23.58
N ILE A 215 23.43 4.35 -24.66
CA ILE A 215 24.02 3.00 -24.73
C ILE A 215 25.50 3.22 -25.07
N GLY A 216 26.31 3.33 -24.02
CA GLY A 216 27.77 3.38 -24.08
C GLY A 216 28.29 2.84 -22.76
N GLY A 217 28.70 1.57 -22.77
CA GLY A 217 28.83 0.76 -21.57
C GLY A 217 29.91 1.18 -20.58
N THR A 218 29.71 0.76 -19.34
CA THR A 218 30.81 0.24 -18.54
C THR A 218 30.65 -1.28 -18.47
N LYS A 219 31.48 -1.97 -19.23
CA LYS A 219 31.85 -3.36 -18.97
C LYS A 219 32.49 -3.41 -17.57
N GLN A 220 31.81 -4.01 -16.60
CA GLN A 220 32.50 -4.72 -15.54
C GLN A 220 32.00 -6.17 -15.53
N THR A 221 32.57 -6.90 -16.49
CA THR A 221 32.97 -8.32 -16.41
C THR A 221 32.34 -9.16 -15.32
N ALA A 222 31.46 -10.06 -15.76
CA ALA A 222 31.44 -11.44 -15.27
C ALA A 222 32.89 -11.98 -15.26
N ARG A 223 33.42 -12.30 -14.09
CA ARG A 223 34.55 -13.22 -13.92
C ARG A 223 33.97 -14.57 -13.51
N LEU A 224 33.78 -15.44 -14.49
CA LEU A 224 33.71 -16.88 -14.31
C LEU A 224 34.10 -17.56 -15.62
N ARG A 225 35.36 -17.96 -15.74
CA ARG A 225 35.81 -19.17 -16.46
C ARG A 225 37.12 -19.68 -15.83
N SER A 226 36.97 -20.77 -15.08
CA SER A 226 37.72 -22.04 -15.12
C SER A 226 39.15 -22.13 -15.68
N VAL A 227 39.91 -23.01 -15.01
CA VAL A 227 41.10 -23.81 -15.41
C VAL A 227 42.45 -23.22 -14.99
N ILE A 228 42.94 -23.58 -13.78
CA ILE A 228 43.78 -24.76 -13.51
C ILE A 228 43.22 -25.45 -12.27
#